data_AF-A0A953K2C3-F1
#
_entry.id   AF-A0A953K2C3-F1
#
_cell.length_a   1.000
_cell.length_b   1.000
_cell.length_c   1.000
_cell.angle_alpha   90.00
_cell.angle_beta   90.00
_cell.angle_gamma   90.00
#
_symmetry.space_group_name_H-M   'P 1'
#
loop_
_entity.id
_entity.type
_entity.pdbx_description
1 polymer ?
#
loop_
_entity_poly.entity_id
_entity_poly.type
_entity_poly.pdbx_seq_one_letter_code
_entity_poly.pdbx_strand_id
1 'polypeptide(L)'
;MDKKQNFKEALEAHAAMIFKIATAYTHSRDDRNDLIQEIHTQLWRSLDSFKGQSALSTWVYRVAMNVSLYHVKVTRRKAFTVPLNDHLHDRSDELSDQEDPWFVLKNQLDQLNLLDKALMILYLEDKSYEEIAAIMGITTSNVGTRLNRIRERIRQRIQKNQ
;
A
#
# COMPACT_ATOMS: atom_id res chain seq x y z
N MET A 1 13.88 -27.29 -7.50
CA MET A 1 13.05 -26.70 -6.42
C MET A 1 11.65 -26.47 -6.99
N ASP A 2 10.62 -26.95 -6.30
CA ASP A 2 9.23 -26.84 -6.74
C ASP A 2 8.78 -25.36 -6.70
N LYS A 3 8.24 -24.85 -7.81
CA LYS A 3 7.69 -23.49 -7.92
C LYS A 3 6.72 -23.19 -6.78
N LYS A 4 5.94 -24.18 -6.36
CA LYS A 4 5.00 -24.07 -5.23
C LYS A 4 5.71 -23.80 -3.90
N GLN A 5 6.84 -24.45 -3.65
CA GLN A 5 7.59 -24.30 -2.40
C GLN A 5 8.23 -22.91 -2.31
N ASN A 6 8.93 -22.49 -3.36
CA ASN A 6 9.54 -21.15 -3.41
C ASN A 6 8.48 -20.04 -3.29
N PHE A 7 7.31 -20.24 -3.90
CA PHE A 7 6.20 -19.30 -3.78
C PHE A 7 5.65 -19.24 -2.36
N LYS A 8 5.45 -20.39 -1.72
CA LYS A 8 4.91 -20.46 -0.36
C LYS A 8 5.85 -19.77 0.64
N GLU A 9 7.15 -20.03 0.55
CA GLU A 9 8.16 -19.36 1.39
C GLU A 9 8.19 -17.85 1.16
N ALA A 10 8.10 -17.40 -0.10
CA ALA A 10 8.01 -15.99 -0.44
C ALA A 10 6.74 -15.33 0.15
N LEU A 11 5.59 -16.01 0.07
CA LEU A 11 4.35 -15.51 0.63
C LEU A 11 4.41 -15.41 2.15
N GLU A 12 4.86 -16.47 2.83
CA GLU A 12 4.96 -16.51 4.29
C GLU A 12 5.90 -15.42 4.81
N ALA A 13 7.06 -15.24 4.17
CA ALA A 13 8.02 -14.20 4.52
C ALA A 13 7.51 -12.76 4.31
N HIS A 14 6.47 -12.58 3.50
CA HIS A 14 5.96 -11.26 3.09
C HIS A 14 4.50 -11.01 3.46
N ALA A 15 3.83 -11.95 4.13
CA ALA A 15 2.40 -11.85 4.47
C ALA A 15 2.08 -10.62 5.32
N ALA A 16 2.90 -10.33 6.35
CA ALA A 16 2.72 -9.16 7.21
C ALA A 16 2.81 -7.85 6.41
N MET A 17 3.75 -7.77 5.48
CA MET A 17 3.93 -6.62 4.60
C MET A 17 2.75 -6.46 3.63
N ILE A 18 2.29 -7.55 3.00
CA ILE A 18 1.14 -7.53 2.10
C ILE A 18 -0.11 -7.07 2.87
N PHE A 19 -0.30 -7.53 4.09
CA PHE A 19 -1.39 -7.11 4.96
C PHE A 19 -1.34 -5.61 5.27
N LYS A 20 -0.17 -5.07 5.62
CA LYS A 20 0.01 -3.63 5.87
C LYS A 20 -0.29 -2.79 4.64
N ILE A 21 0.23 -3.19 3.47
CA ILE A 21 -0.06 -2.51 2.20
C ILE A 21 -1.57 -2.53 1.92
N ALA A 22 -2.21 -3.69 2.00
CA ALA A 22 -3.64 -3.81 1.73
C ALA A 22 -4.47 -2.96 2.70
N THR A 23 -4.12 -2.97 3.99
CA THR A 23 -4.76 -2.13 5.03
C THR A 23 -4.60 -0.65 4.74
N ALA A 24 -3.45 -0.24 4.20
CA ALA A 24 -3.26 1.15 3.83
C ALA A 24 -4.18 1.56 2.68
N TYR A 25 -4.55 0.67 1.75
CA TYR A 25 -5.34 1.04 0.55
C TYR A 25 -6.83 0.71 0.63
N THR A 26 -7.32 0.18 1.75
CA THR A 26 -8.71 -0.27 1.93
C THR A 26 -9.32 0.28 3.21
N HIS A 27 -10.65 0.29 3.29
CA HIS A 27 -11.38 0.82 4.45
C HIS A 27 -12.19 -0.27 5.18
N SER A 28 -12.63 -1.32 4.47
CA SER A 28 -13.34 -2.45 5.05
C SER A 28 -12.45 -3.69 5.15
N ARG A 29 -12.82 -4.60 6.06
CA ARG A 29 -12.16 -5.91 6.18
C ARG A 29 -12.29 -6.74 4.90
N ASP A 30 -13.44 -6.66 4.25
CA ASP A 30 -13.74 -7.43 3.04
C ASP A 30 -12.90 -6.93 1.86
N ASP A 31 -12.87 -5.61 1.61
CA ASP A 31 -12.01 -5.02 0.58
C ASP A 31 -10.53 -5.36 0.80
N ARG A 32 -10.09 -5.36 2.07
CA ARG A 32 -8.72 -5.73 2.43
C ARG A 32 -8.43 -7.18 2.07
N ASN A 33 -9.32 -8.10 2.42
CA ASN A 33 -9.16 -9.52 2.13
C ASN A 33 -9.14 -9.77 0.61
N ASP A 34 -10.03 -9.10 -0.13
CA ASP A 34 -10.08 -9.18 -1.60
C ASP A 34 -8.79 -8.65 -2.23
N LEU A 35 -8.27 -7.51 -1.75
CA LEU A 35 -7.01 -6.97 -2.22
C LEU A 35 -5.83 -7.90 -1.91
N ILE A 36 -5.77 -8.50 -0.72
CA ILE A 36 -4.73 -9.49 -0.37
C ILE A 36 -4.79 -10.69 -1.32
N GLN A 37 -5.99 -11.22 -1.59
CA GLN A 37 -6.16 -12.32 -2.52
C GLN A 37 -5.74 -11.97 -3.96
N GLU A 38 -6.07 -10.76 -4.42
CA GLU A 38 -5.63 -10.28 -5.74
C GLU A 38 -4.11 -10.14 -5.79
N ILE A 39 -3.47 -9.60 -4.73
CA ILE A 39 -2.00 -9.52 -4.64
C ILE A 39 -1.38 -10.92 -4.74
N HIS A 40 -1.87 -11.90 -3.96
CA HIS A 40 -1.37 -13.28 -4.02
C HIS A 40 -1.55 -13.89 -5.42
N THR A 41 -2.70 -13.66 -6.05
CA THR A 41 -2.98 -14.15 -7.41
C THR A 41 -2.01 -13.58 -8.43
N GLN A 42 -1.73 -12.27 -8.35
CA GLN A 42 -0.81 -11.60 -9.25
C GLN A 42 0.64 -12.02 -9.00
N LEU A 43 1.04 -12.22 -7.74
CA LEU A 43 2.35 -12.78 -7.40
C LEU A 43 2.51 -14.18 -8.02
N TRP A 44 1.51 -15.06 -7.89
CA TRP A 44 1.56 -16.41 -8.47
C TRP A 44 1.72 -16.38 -9.99
N ARG A 45 0.91 -15.54 -10.66
CA ARG A 45 0.92 -15.37 -12.12
C ARG A 45 2.23 -14.80 -12.64
N SER A 46 2.82 -13.87 -11.89
CA SER A 46 4.04 -13.17 -12.31
C SER A 46 5.33 -13.87 -11.86
N LEU A 47 5.26 -14.91 -11.03
CA LEU A 47 6.44 -15.59 -10.49
C LEU A 47 7.39 -16.11 -11.59
N ASP A 48 6.84 -16.66 -12.68
CA ASP A 48 7.67 -17.17 -13.80
C ASP A 48 8.42 -16.05 -14.54
N SER A 49 7.95 -14.81 -14.41
CA SER A 49 8.60 -13.63 -15.00
C SER A 49 9.71 -13.06 -14.11
N PHE A 50 9.85 -13.54 -12.87
CA PHE A 50 10.88 -13.06 -11.96
C PHE A 50 12.25 -13.61 -12.36
N LYS A 51 13.07 -12.75 -12.98
CA LYS A 51 14.39 -13.09 -13.51
C LYS A 51 15.54 -12.94 -12.50
N GLY A 52 15.26 -12.73 -11.21
CA GLY A 52 16.31 -12.57 -10.18
C GLY A 52 17.15 -11.29 -10.30
N GLN A 53 16.68 -10.28 -11.05
CA GLN A 53 17.40 -9.02 -11.26
C GLN A 53 17.30 -8.05 -10.08
N SER A 54 16.50 -8.39 -9.07
CA SER A 54 16.38 -7.69 -7.79
C SER A 54 16.23 -8.72 -6.68
N ALA A 55 16.31 -8.28 -5.43
CA ALA A 55 15.87 -9.12 -4.32
C ALA A 55 14.40 -9.53 -4.53
N LEU A 56 14.06 -10.74 -4.06
CA LEU A 56 12.69 -11.25 -4.12
C LEU A 56 11.71 -10.31 -3.41
N SER A 57 12.10 -9.80 -2.24
CA SER A 57 11.33 -8.82 -1.47
C SER A 57 10.99 -7.56 -2.28
N THR A 58 11.98 -6.98 -2.99
CA THR A 58 11.77 -5.82 -3.87
C THR A 58 10.74 -6.10 -4.95
N TRP A 59 10.79 -7.29 -5.55
CA TRP A 59 9.84 -7.71 -6.57
C TRP A 59 8.43 -7.90 -5.99
N VAL A 60 8.29 -8.55 -4.83
CA VAL A 60 6.99 -8.71 -4.15
C VAL A 60 6.39 -7.35 -3.80
N TYR A 61 7.19 -6.44 -3.23
CA TYR A 61 6.76 -5.06 -2.95
C TYR A 61 6.24 -4.35 -4.21
N ARG A 62 6.97 -4.47 -5.33
CA ARG A 62 6.58 -3.85 -6.60
C ARG A 62 5.23 -4.39 -7.08
N VAL A 63 5.04 -5.71 -7.05
CA VAL A 63 3.76 -6.33 -7.45
C VAL A 63 2.63 -5.88 -6.51
N ALA A 64 2.82 -5.98 -5.20
CA ALA A 64 1.81 -5.61 -4.21
C ALA A 64 1.40 -4.12 -4.32
N MET A 65 2.37 -3.21 -4.47
CA MET A 65 2.08 -1.79 -4.67
C MET A 65 1.33 -1.54 -5.98
N ASN A 66 1.77 -2.11 -7.10
CA ASN A 66 1.11 -1.91 -8.39
C ASN A 66 -0.35 -2.42 -8.37
N VAL A 67 -0.58 -3.58 -7.77
CA VAL A 67 -1.93 -4.16 -7.62
C VAL A 67 -2.81 -3.25 -6.75
N SER A 68 -2.28 -2.76 -5.62
CA SER A 68 -3.02 -1.87 -4.71
C SER A 68 -3.38 -0.53 -5.36
N LEU A 69 -2.41 0.08 -6.06
CA LEU A 69 -2.63 1.33 -6.80
C LEU A 69 -3.69 1.16 -7.89
N TYR A 70 -3.64 0.03 -8.62
CA TYR A 70 -4.64 -0.30 -9.62
C TYR A 70 -6.03 -0.54 -9.01
N HIS A 71 -6.11 -1.33 -7.94
CA HIS A 71 -7.35 -1.63 -7.24
C HIS A 71 -8.08 -0.34 -6.82
N VAL A 72 -7.37 0.57 -6.13
CA VAL A 72 -7.98 1.85 -5.70
C VAL A 72 -8.46 2.69 -6.88
N LYS A 73 -7.69 2.71 -7.98
CA LYS A 73 -8.09 3.45 -9.20
C LYS A 73 -9.36 2.88 -9.83
N VAL A 74 -9.53 1.55 -9.85
CA VAL A 74 -10.73 0.89 -10.39
C VAL A 74 -11.92 1.08 -9.48
N THR A 75 -11.77 0.85 -8.17
CA THR A 75 -12.85 0.99 -7.19
C THR A 75 -13.39 2.42 -7.14
N ARG A 76 -12.49 3.43 -7.16
CA ARG A 76 -12.92 4.84 -7.26
C ARG A 76 -13.74 5.12 -8.52
N ARG A 77 -13.40 4.52 -9.66
CA ARG A 77 -14.16 4.72 -10.91
C ARG A 77 -15.54 4.06 -10.85
N LYS A 78 -15.65 2.86 -10.28
CA LYS A 78 -16.93 2.15 -10.12
C LYS A 78 -17.89 2.89 -9.18
N ALA A 79 -17.36 3.56 -8.14
CA ALA A 79 -18.17 4.38 -7.23
C ALA A 79 -18.88 5.55 -7.94
N PHE A 80 -18.36 6.06 -9.07
CA PHE A 80 -19.03 7.09 -9.88
C PHE A 80 -20.17 6.55 -10.76
N THR A 81 -20.36 5.22 -10.85
CA THR A 81 -21.32 4.59 -11.80
C THR A 81 -22.56 3.99 -11.12
N VAL A 82 -22.68 4.09 -9.80
CA VAL A 82 -23.81 3.55 -9.04
C VAL A 82 -24.58 4.72 -8.41
N PRO A 83 -25.91 4.86 -8.64
CA PRO A 83 -26.73 5.83 -7.91
C PRO A 83 -26.60 5.57 -6.41
N LEU A 84 -26.30 6.63 -5.67
CA LEU A 84 -26.04 6.63 -4.25
C LEU A 84 -27.24 6.03 -3.49
N ASN A 85 -27.14 4.77 -3.06
CA ASN A 85 -27.95 4.29 -1.93
C ASN A 85 -27.17 4.67 -0.68
N ASP A 86 -27.62 5.72 -0.01
CA ASP A 86 -26.94 6.47 1.05
C ASP A 86 -26.93 5.73 2.41
N HIS A 87 -26.61 4.43 2.37
CA HIS A 87 -26.50 3.56 3.55
C HIS A 87 -25.19 2.76 3.53
N LEU A 88 -24.08 3.43 3.20
CA LEU A 88 -22.73 2.91 3.46
C LEU A 88 -21.99 3.85 4.41
N HIS A 89 -22.65 4.17 5.52
CA HIS A 89 -21.96 4.35 6.77
C HIS A 89 -22.27 3.14 7.65
N ASP A 90 -21.27 2.74 8.41
CA ASP A 90 -21.37 1.87 9.55
C ASP A 90 -21.14 0.37 9.30
N ARG A 91 -19.87 0.02 9.07
CA ARG A 91 -19.14 -0.97 9.90
C ARG A 91 -17.66 -0.59 9.91
N SER A 92 -17.34 0.50 10.60
CA SER A 92 -16.08 0.54 11.31
C SER A 92 -16.15 -0.58 12.34
N ASP A 93 -15.38 -1.64 12.18
CA ASP A 93 -15.01 -2.45 13.35
C ASP A 93 -14.43 -1.44 14.36
N GLU A 94 -15.14 -1.32 15.48
CA GLU A 94 -14.85 -0.39 16.56
C GLU A 94 -13.38 -0.51 16.99
N LEU A 95 -12.59 0.48 16.59
CA LEU A 95 -11.47 0.96 17.40
C LEU A 95 -11.73 2.44 17.61
N SER A 96 -12.63 2.70 18.55
CA SER A 96 -12.84 4.00 19.17
C SER A 96 -11.59 4.35 19.98
N ASP A 97 -10.50 4.66 19.30
CA ASP A 97 -9.33 5.32 19.89
C ASP A 97 -8.92 6.44 18.94
N GLN A 98 -9.64 7.57 19.01
CA GLN A 98 -9.23 8.81 18.34
C GLN A 98 -7.86 9.32 18.84
N GLU A 99 -7.30 8.68 19.88
CA GLU A 99 -5.97 8.93 20.43
C GLU A 99 -4.89 7.93 19.95
N ASP A 100 -5.22 6.90 19.15
CA ASP A 100 -4.19 5.99 18.60
C ASP A 100 -3.33 6.77 17.58
N PRO A 101 -2.00 6.90 17.81
CA PRO A 101 -1.08 7.51 16.85
C PRO A 101 -1.18 6.88 15.45
N TRP A 102 -1.55 5.60 15.35
CA TRP A 102 -1.78 4.94 14.07
C TRP A 102 -3.01 5.46 13.32
N PHE A 103 -4.09 5.76 14.02
CA PHE A 103 -5.30 6.30 13.39
C PHE A 103 -5.05 7.71 12.83
N VAL A 104 -4.37 8.56 13.61
CA VAL A 104 -3.95 9.90 13.16
C VAL A 104 -3.04 9.80 11.95
N LEU A 105 -2.03 8.94 11.99
CA LEU A 105 -1.09 8.74 10.88
C LEU A 105 -1.81 8.20 9.63
N LYS A 106 -2.69 7.20 9.79
CA LYS A 106 -3.50 6.66 8.69
C LYS A 106 -4.35 7.75 8.04
N ASN A 107 -5.03 8.59 8.82
CA ASN A 107 -5.81 9.71 8.29
C ASN A 107 -4.95 10.70 7.50
N GLN A 108 -3.74 11.01 7.96
CA GLN A 108 -2.81 11.86 7.20
C GLN A 108 -2.37 11.21 5.88
N LEU A 109 -2.10 9.90 5.91
CA LEU A 109 -1.73 9.12 4.72
C LEU A 109 -2.89 9.04 3.72
N ASP A 110 -4.13 8.93 4.18
CA ASP A 110 -5.34 8.87 3.34
C ASP A 110 -5.56 10.17 2.52
N GLN A 111 -5.04 11.29 3.01
CA GLN A 111 -5.06 12.58 2.31
C GLN A 111 -3.92 12.77 1.29
N LEU A 112 -3.01 11.79 1.16
CA LEU A 112 -1.97 11.81 0.12
C LEU A 112 -2.52 11.26 -1.19
N ASN A 113 -1.93 11.68 -2.31
CA ASN A 113 -2.15 10.93 -3.55
C ASN A 113 -1.54 9.52 -3.42
N LEU A 114 -2.03 8.58 -4.23
CA LEU A 114 -1.69 7.17 -4.11
C LEU A 114 -0.18 6.91 -4.20
N LEU A 115 0.53 7.65 -5.05
CA LEU A 115 1.97 7.49 -5.22
C LEU A 115 2.75 8.00 -4.01
N ASP A 116 2.41 9.18 -3.51
CA ASP A 116 3.05 9.76 -2.33
C ASP A 116 2.78 8.92 -1.08
N LYS A 117 1.58 8.33 -0.97
CA LYS A 117 1.25 7.34 0.06
C LYS A 117 2.13 6.10 -0.02
N ALA A 118 2.32 5.53 -1.22
CA ALA A 118 3.21 4.39 -1.43
C ALA A 118 4.64 4.69 -0.98
N LEU A 119 5.18 5.87 -1.34
CA LEU A 119 6.51 6.29 -0.92
C LEU A 119 6.64 6.37 0.59
N MET A 120 5.64 6.95 1.27
CA MET A 120 5.66 7.07 2.73
C MET A 120 5.56 5.71 3.42
N ILE A 121 4.70 4.80 2.93
CA ILE A 121 4.59 3.43 3.49
C ILE A 121 5.93 2.71 3.40
N LEU A 122 6.60 2.73 2.25
CA LEU A 122 7.89 2.06 2.10
C LEU A 122 8.97 2.69 2.98
N TYR A 123 8.95 4.01 3.15
CA TYR A 123 9.84 4.71 4.06
C TYR A 123 9.61 4.32 5.53
N LEU A 124 8.35 4.13 5.95
CA LEU A 124 8.00 3.66 7.29
C LEU A 124 8.33 2.16 7.52
N GLU A 125 8.51 1.38 6.46
CA GLU A 125 9.03 0.01 6.48
C GLU A 125 10.58 -0.05 6.39
N ASP A 126 11.24 1.04 6.78
CA ASP A 126 12.70 1.23 6.81
C ASP A 126 13.41 0.89 5.49
N LYS A 127 12.73 1.09 4.34
CA LYS A 127 13.35 0.89 3.03
C LYS A 127 14.28 2.05 2.70
N SER A 128 15.46 1.74 2.17
CA SER A 128 16.39 2.76 1.68
C SER A 128 15.79 3.53 0.50
N TYR A 129 16.31 4.72 0.20
CA TYR A 129 15.80 5.48 -0.96
C TYR A 129 16.03 4.74 -2.28
N GLU A 130 17.11 3.97 -2.38
CA GLU A 130 17.44 3.10 -3.52
C GLU A 130 16.45 1.95 -3.64
N GLU A 131 16.09 1.31 -2.52
CA GLU A 131 15.07 0.26 -2.52
C GLU A 131 13.71 0.81 -2.92
N ILE A 132 13.31 1.95 -2.37
CA ILE A 132 12.05 2.63 -2.73
C ILE A 132 12.05 2.97 -4.22
N ALA A 133 13.14 3.53 -4.74
CA ALA A 133 13.32 3.84 -6.15
C ALA A 133 13.15 2.59 -7.02
N ALA A 134 13.78 1.49 -6.64
CA ALA A 134 13.66 0.21 -7.33
C ALA A 134 12.24 -0.36 -7.27
N ILE A 135 11.57 -0.30 -6.12
CA ILE A 135 10.18 -0.77 -5.96
C ILE A 135 9.23 0.06 -6.84
N MET A 136 9.36 1.38 -6.79
CA MET A 136 8.43 2.31 -7.42
C MET A 136 8.76 2.66 -8.88
N GLY A 137 9.92 2.24 -9.39
CA GLY A 137 10.33 2.52 -10.77
C GLY A 137 10.63 3.99 -11.04
N ILE A 138 11.14 4.71 -10.04
CA ILE A 138 11.53 6.14 -10.14
C ILE A 138 12.98 6.32 -9.71
N THR A 139 13.55 7.52 -9.89
CA THR A 139 14.94 7.78 -9.47
C THR A 139 15.04 8.02 -7.96
N THR A 140 16.18 7.66 -7.35
CA THR A 140 16.49 7.92 -5.92
C THR A 140 16.37 9.40 -5.56
N SER A 141 16.79 10.30 -6.45
CA SER A 141 16.63 11.75 -6.28
C SER A 141 15.15 12.18 -6.22
N ASN A 142 14.30 11.58 -7.08
CA ASN A 142 12.86 11.84 -7.05
C ASN A 142 12.22 11.32 -5.76
N VAL A 143 12.63 10.14 -5.26
CA VAL A 143 12.21 9.62 -3.94
C VAL A 143 12.51 10.64 -2.84
N GLY A 144 13.76 11.09 -2.72
CA GLY A 144 14.16 12.03 -1.67
C GLY A 144 13.40 13.36 -1.75
N THR A 145 13.28 13.93 -2.96
CA THR A 145 12.56 15.18 -3.18
C THR A 145 11.08 15.06 -2.81
N ARG A 146 10.43 13.95 -3.19
CA ARG A 146 9.02 13.69 -2.85
C ARG A 146 8.83 13.45 -1.36
N LEU A 147 9.64 12.58 -0.73
CA LEU A 147 9.55 12.32 0.71
C LEU A 147 9.73 13.59 1.54
N ASN A 148 10.64 14.48 1.16
CA ASN A 148 10.78 15.77 1.84
C ASN A 148 9.50 16.61 1.73
N ARG A 149 8.92 16.72 0.53
CA ARG A 149 7.66 17.44 0.31
C ARG A 149 6.47 16.82 1.05
N ILE A 150 6.40 15.49 1.11
CA ILE A 150 5.33 14.78 1.80
C ILE A 150 5.43 15.04 3.31
N ARG A 151 6.62 14.90 3.90
CA ARG A 151 6.86 15.18 5.32
C ARG A 151 6.51 16.61 5.69
N GLU A 152 6.90 17.58 4.86
CA GLU A 152 6.57 18.98 5.08
C GLU A 152 5.06 19.23 5.03
N ARG A 153 4.34 18.63 4.07
CA ARG A 153 2.87 18.73 4.01
C ARG A 153 2.19 18.12 5.23
N ILE A 154 2.65 16.96 5.70
CA ILE A 154 2.10 16.32 6.91
C ILE A 154 2.35 17.20 8.13
N ARG A 155 3.57 17.73 8.31
CA ARG A 155 3.91 18.65 9.40
C ARG A 155 3.00 19.89 9.41
N GLN A 156 2.81 20.53 8.26
CA GLN A 156 1.95 21.71 8.14
C GLN A 156 0.48 21.41 8.50
N ARG A 157 -0.04 20.24 8.13
CA ARG A 157 -1.40 19.83 8.47
C ARG A 157 -1.57 19.56 9.96
N ILE A 158 -0.60 18.90 10.58
CA ILE A 158 -0.62 18.62 12.03
C ILE A 158 -0.56 19.95 12.80
N GLN A 159 0.33 20.87 12.43
CA GLN A 159 0.48 22.17 13.10
C GLN A 159 -0.74 23.08 12.95
N LYS A 160 -1.49 22.96 11.84
CA LYS A 160 -2.73 23.74 11.62
C LYS A 160 -3.94 23.20 12.41
N ASN A 161 -3.87 21.96 12.88
CA ASN A 161 -4.92 21.30 13.65
C ASN A 161 -4.66 21.31 15.18
N GLN A 162 -3.63 22.04 15.63
CA GLN A 162 -3.33 22.37 17.02
C GLN A 162 -3.74 23.82 17.30
#